data_AF-A0A3P7KGT4-F1
#
_entry.id   AF-A0A3P7KGT4-F1
#
_cell.length_a   1.000
_cell.length_b   1.000
_cell.length_c   1.000
_cell.angle_alpha   90.00
_cell.angle_beta   90.00
_cell.angle_gamma   90.00
#
_symmetry.space_group_name_H-M   'P 1'
#
loop_
_entity.id
_entity.type
_entity.pdbx_description
1 polymer ?
#
loop_
_entity_poly.entity_id
_entity_poly.type
_entity_poly.pdbx_seq_one_letter_code
_entity_poly.pdbx_strand_id
1 'polypeptide(L)'
;MVNTLAGGQQTHSRLRSVIAEKGSRGAEIVDPLFEKVLKDIADFTEPIAVPGGQMRQGSYQLKSDVRFNEFCPVLCQHRALSPKSSAAVLMDVEKLERDLLSNEEKIAQMWIPYQLSDFSEKTRHESVRHIAKVLLCDRFVQLSIVVLEAGILGRPEIRETTTQLVIYLLSLAYQYMATLPPSEKYAAVSRFRKSYVATEGLKVVQLPLLVFVLFIIECEKRAVKTKFLERTMAGDFDKKRIVGGAAEYLGRLVT
;
A
#
# COMPACT_ATOMS: atom_id res chain seq x y z
N MET A 1 1.36 16.40 3.71
CA MET A 1 0.77 17.25 2.65
C MET A 1 0.17 16.41 1.55
N VAL A 2 0.93 15.53 0.87
CA VAL A 2 0.41 14.60 -0.16
C VAL A 2 -0.88 13.89 0.30
N ASN A 3 -0.85 13.18 1.43
CA ASN A 3 -2.06 12.48 1.93
C ASN A 3 -3.24 13.40 2.27
N THR A 4 -2.97 14.66 2.65
CA THR A 4 -4.02 15.65 2.95
C THR A 4 -4.66 16.15 1.66
N LEU A 5 -3.85 16.40 0.63
CA LEU A 5 -4.29 16.79 -0.71
C LEU A 5 -4.90 15.62 -1.51
N ALA A 6 -4.56 14.38 -1.15
CA ALA A 6 -5.19 13.19 -1.70
C ALA A 6 -6.68 13.13 -1.34
N GLY A 7 -7.06 13.63 -0.16
CA GLY A 7 -8.47 13.72 0.26
C GLY A 7 -9.24 14.93 -0.29
N GLY A 8 -8.65 15.72 -1.19
CA GLY A 8 -9.33 16.82 -1.88
C GLY A 8 -8.54 18.12 -1.90
N GLN A 9 -9.11 19.15 -2.54
CA GLN A 9 -8.52 20.48 -2.61
C GLN A 9 -8.40 21.10 -1.22
N GLN A 10 -7.26 21.72 -0.92
CA GLN A 10 -7.00 22.30 0.40
C GLN A 10 -6.49 23.74 0.28
N THR A 11 -6.85 24.58 1.25
CA THR A 11 -6.30 25.93 1.35
C THR A 11 -4.88 25.91 1.93
N HIS A 12 -4.10 26.94 1.63
CA HIS A 12 -2.74 27.10 2.16
C HIS A 12 -2.70 26.97 3.69
N SER A 13 -3.56 27.72 4.39
CA SER A 13 -3.65 27.73 5.84
C SER A 13 -3.99 26.35 6.42
N ARG A 14 -4.85 25.58 5.75
CA ARG A 14 -5.19 24.22 6.16
C ARG A 14 -3.98 23.29 6.02
N LEU A 15 -3.24 23.37 4.91
CA LEU A 15 -2.02 22.58 4.70
C LEU A 15 -0.93 22.94 5.71
N ARG A 16 -0.77 24.23 6.04
CA ARG A 16 0.16 24.66 7.07
C ARG A 16 -0.25 24.14 8.46
N SER A 17 -1.55 24.08 8.74
CA SER A 17 -2.08 23.64 10.03
C SER A 17 -1.84 22.15 10.35
N VAL A 18 -1.68 21.30 9.32
CA VAL A 18 -1.50 19.85 9.47
C VAL A 18 -0.03 19.42 9.58
N ILE A 19 0.92 20.35 9.50
CA ILE A 19 2.33 20.07 9.74
C ILE A 19 2.54 19.99 11.26
N ALA A 20 2.90 18.80 11.73
CA ALA A 20 3.04 18.50 13.16
C ALA A 20 4.14 19.33 13.86
N GLU A 21 5.11 19.82 13.11
CA GLU A 21 6.20 20.67 13.60
C GLU A 21 5.75 22.13 13.73
N LYS A 22 4.86 22.40 14.69
CA LYS A 22 4.64 23.73 15.24
C LYS A 22 5.59 23.95 16.43
N GLY A 23 6.88 23.76 16.21
CA GLY A 23 7.88 24.33 17.12
C GLY A 23 7.94 25.84 16.88
N SER A 24 7.91 26.65 17.94
CA SER A 24 8.07 28.11 17.85
C SER A 24 9.45 28.55 17.35
N ARG A 25 10.38 27.61 17.15
CA ARG A 25 11.71 27.83 16.57
C ARG A 25 11.83 27.11 15.23
N GLY A 26 12.19 27.85 14.18
CA GLY A 26 12.44 27.30 12.84
C GLY A 26 11.34 27.56 11.80
N ALA A 27 10.27 28.30 12.12
CA ALA A 27 9.22 28.64 11.15
C ALA A 27 9.80 29.32 9.89
N GLU A 28 10.75 30.24 10.07
CA GLU A 28 11.45 30.94 8.97
C GLU A 28 12.25 30.01 8.06
N ILE A 29 12.69 28.84 8.55
CA ILE A 29 13.38 27.81 7.76
C ILE A 29 12.37 26.87 7.11
N VAL A 30 11.28 26.56 7.82
CA VAL A 30 10.22 25.66 7.36
C VAL A 30 9.37 26.30 6.28
N ASP A 31 9.13 27.61 6.31
CA ASP A 31 8.24 28.29 5.37
C ASP A 31 8.77 28.25 3.91
N PRO A 32 10.04 28.59 3.62
CA PRO A 32 10.58 28.43 2.26
C PRO A 32 10.55 26.98 1.76
N LEU A 33 10.81 26.01 2.65
CA LEU A 33 10.74 24.58 2.33
C LEU A 33 9.29 24.15 2.07
N PHE A 34 8.35 24.64 2.87
CA PHE A 34 6.93 24.39 2.70
C PHE A 34 6.44 24.86 1.34
N GLU A 35 6.75 26.12 0.96
CA GLU A 35 6.36 26.67 -0.34
C GLU A 35 6.98 25.90 -1.50
N LYS A 36 8.28 25.57 -1.39
CA LYS A 36 8.97 24.77 -2.41
C LYS A 36 8.30 23.42 -2.61
N VAL A 37 8.10 22.67 -1.51
CA VAL A 37 7.46 21.35 -1.59
C VAL A 37 6.03 21.47 -2.09
N LEU A 38 5.28 22.49 -1.66
CA LEU A 38 3.90 22.69 -2.10
C LEU A 38 3.80 22.94 -3.60
N LYS A 39 4.70 23.76 -4.15
CA LYS A 39 4.82 23.99 -5.61
C LYS A 39 5.22 22.72 -6.36
N ASP A 40 6.05 21.87 -5.77
CA ASP A 40 6.46 20.62 -6.39
C ASP A 40 5.30 19.63 -6.44
N ILE A 41 4.48 19.55 -5.39
CA ILE A 41 3.43 18.51 -5.26
C ILE A 41 2.03 18.91 -5.74
N ALA A 42 1.72 20.20 -5.84
CA ALA A 42 0.35 20.67 -6.05
C ALA A 42 0.25 21.79 -7.09
N ASP A 43 -0.90 21.84 -7.76
CA ASP A 43 -1.32 22.94 -8.62
C ASP A 43 -2.18 23.92 -7.83
N PHE A 44 -1.87 25.21 -7.94
CA PHE A 44 -2.63 26.27 -7.28
C PHE A 44 -3.75 26.78 -8.19
N THR A 45 -4.96 26.84 -7.65
CA THR A 45 -6.11 27.52 -8.25
C THR A 45 -6.33 28.84 -7.53
N GLU A 46 -6.30 29.94 -8.28
CA GLU A 46 -6.49 31.29 -7.74
C GLU A 46 -7.90 31.48 -7.12
N PRO A 47 -8.05 32.40 -6.16
CA PRO A 47 -9.36 32.77 -5.64
C PRO A 47 -10.24 33.36 -6.75
N ILE A 48 -11.51 32.95 -6.80
CA ILE A 48 -12.48 33.43 -7.79
C ILE A 48 -13.68 34.03 -7.06
N ALA A 49 -14.10 35.23 -7.49
CA ALA A 49 -15.35 35.82 -7.06
C ALA A 49 -16.52 35.09 -7.74
N VAL A 50 -17.38 34.47 -6.95
CA VAL A 50 -18.53 33.71 -7.45
C VAL A 50 -19.72 34.65 -7.63
N PRO A 51 -20.56 34.49 -8.68
CA PRO A 51 -21.79 35.28 -8.82
C PRO A 51 -22.66 35.15 -7.56
N GLY A 52 -22.88 36.26 -6.85
CA GLY A 52 -23.50 36.27 -5.51
C GLY A 52 -22.65 36.89 -4.40
N GLY A 53 -21.44 37.37 -4.71
CA GLY A 53 -20.61 38.18 -3.79
C GLY A 53 -19.78 37.37 -2.80
N GLN A 54 -19.86 36.04 -2.84
CA GLN A 54 -18.97 35.18 -2.07
C GLN A 54 -17.65 34.97 -2.82
N MET A 55 -16.53 35.10 -2.11
CA MET A 55 -15.21 34.75 -2.65
C MET A 55 -14.87 33.29 -2.31
N ARG A 56 -14.54 32.50 -3.33
CA ARG A 56 -13.93 31.19 -3.14
C ARG A 56 -12.44 31.39 -2.88
N GLN A 57 -11.95 30.91 -1.73
CA GLN A 57 -10.53 30.99 -1.39
C GLN A 57 -9.68 30.19 -2.38
N GLY A 58 -8.47 30.66 -2.65
CA GLY A 58 -7.48 29.93 -3.44
C GLY A 58 -7.16 28.57 -2.81
N SER A 59 -6.96 27.56 -3.66
CA SER A 59 -6.84 26.17 -3.22
C SER A 59 -5.77 25.42 -3.99
N TYR A 60 -5.19 24.42 -3.34
CA TYR A 60 -4.17 23.55 -3.89
C TYR A 60 -4.79 22.18 -4.20
N GLN A 61 -4.48 21.68 -5.39
CA GLN A 61 -4.87 20.36 -5.85
C GLN A 61 -3.64 19.50 -6.04
N LEU A 62 -3.66 18.26 -5.54
CA LEU A 62 -2.54 17.34 -5.76
C LEU A 62 -2.33 17.09 -7.25
N LYS A 63 -1.09 17.21 -7.73
CA LYS A 63 -0.75 16.83 -9.10
C LYS A 63 -0.98 15.34 -9.31
N SER A 64 -1.44 14.97 -10.51
CA SER A 64 -1.80 13.58 -10.83
C SER A 64 -0.60 12.63 -10.69
N ASP A 65 0.55 12.97 -11.26
CA ASP A 65 1.78 12.18 -11.18
C ASP A 65 2.25 11.98 -9.73
N VAL A 66 2.16 13.01 -8.90
CA VAL A 66 2.52 12.94 -7.48
C VAL A 66 1.53 12.06 -6.71
N ARG A 67 0.24 12.14 -7.02
CA ARG A 67 -0.77 11.25 -6.43
C ARG A 67 -0.44 9.78 -6.71
N PHE A 68 0.02 9.45 -7.91
CA PHE A 68 0.35 8.09 -8.28
C PHE A 68 1.69 7.61 -7.70
N ASN A 69 2.68 8.49 -7.58
CA ASN A 69 4.03 8.07 -7.19
C ASN A 69 4.29 8.22 -5.68
N GLU A 70 3.66 9.18 -5.01
CA GLU A 70 4.02 9.57 -3.64
C GLU A 70 2.90 9.31 -2.62
N PHE A 71 1.68 8.98 -3.07
CA PHE A 71 0.61 8.63 -2.13
C PHE A 71 0.93 7.33 -1.40
N CYS A 72 0.82 7.37 -0.07
CA CYS A 72 1.07 6.22 0.79
C CYS A 72 -0.20 5.87 1.60
N PRO A 73 -0.90 4.78 1.26
CA PRO A 73 -2.10 4.35 1.98
C PRO A 73 -1.86 4.13 3.48
N VAL A 74 -0.71 3.57 3.85
CA VAL A 74 -0.34 3.31 5.25
C VAL A 74 -0.24 4.62 6.04
N LEU A 75 0.46 5.62 5.49
CA LEU A 75 0.56 6.94 6.13
C LEU A 75 -0.78 7.68 6.11
N CYS A 76 -1.61 7.47 5.09
CA CYS A 76 -2.97 8.04 5.04
C CYS A 76 -3.81 7.50 6.19
N GLN A 77 -3.81 6.18 6.39
CA GLN A 77 -4.52 5.52 7.49
C GLN A 77 -4.00 5.94 8.86
N HIS A 78 -2.67 6.00 9.05
CA HIS A 78 -2.07 6.36 10.34
C HIS A 78 -2.30 7.83 10.73
N ARG A 79 -2.40 8.74 9.76
CA ARG A 79 -2.60 10.18 10.03
C ARG A 79 -4.07 10.60 9.99
N ALA A 80 -4.97 9.70 9.66
CA ALA A 80 -6.39 9.99 9.59
C ALA A 80 -6.97 10.22 11.00
N LEU A 81 -7.88 11.19 11.11
CA LEU A 81 -8.60 11.48 12.36
C LEU A 81 -9.60 10.38 12.71
N SER A 82 -10.03 9.60 11.70
CA SER A 82 -10.91 8.45 11.89
C SER A 82 -10.70 7.41 10.77
N PRO A 83 -11.01 6.12 11.02
CA PRO A 83 -10.98 5.10 9.98
C PRO A 83 -11.88 5.42 8.77
N LYS A 84 -13.01 6.09 8.98
CA LYS A 84 -13.92 6.51 7.90
C LYS A 84 -13.25 7.52 6.97
N SER A 85 -12.48 8.47 7.53
CA SER A 85 -11.83 9.50 6.73
C SER A 85 -10.73 8.94 5.82
N SER A 86 -9.90 8.01 6.29
CA SER A 86 -8.94 7.34 5.42
C SER A 86 -9.62 6.43 4.40
N ALA A 87 -10.66 5.69 4.80
CA ALA A 87 -11.39 4.81 3.87
C ALA A 87 -11.93 5.54 2.64
N ALA A 88 -12.49 6.75 2.81
CA ALA A 88 -12.97 7.56 1.69
C ALA A 88 -11.82 7.90 0.71
N VAL A 89 -10.67 8.36 1.22
CA VAL A 89 -9.50 8.68 0.38
C VAL A 89 -8.99 7.44 -0.35
N LEU A 90 -8.97 6.28 0.33
CA LEU A 90 -8.53 5.03 -0.30
C LEU A 90 -9.49 4.58 -1.40
N MET A 91 -10.81 4.75 -1.23
CA MET A 91 -11.79 4.46 -2.27
C MET A 91 -11.64 5.39 -3.48
N ASP A 92 -11.38 6.68 -3.25
CA ASP A 92 -11.15 7.64 -4.34
C ASP A 92 -9.89 7.28 -5.14
N VAL A 93 -8.82 6.88 -4.44
CA VAL A 93 -7.57 6.42 -5.07
C VAL A 93 -7.79 5.12 -5.85
N GLU A 94 -8.50 4.15 -5.28
CA GLU A 94 -8.86 2.89 -5.96
C GLU A 94 -9.67 3.14 -7.23
N LYS A 95 -10.68 4.03 -7.16
CA LYS A 95 -11.46 4.43 -8.32
C LYS A 95 -10.60 5.07 -9.41
N LEU A 96 -9.70 5.98 -9.05
CA LEU A 96 -8.83 6.65 -10.01
C LEU A 96 -7.89 5.66 -10.72
N GLU A 97 -7.29 4.72 -9.99
CA GLU A 97 -6.48 3.66 -10.62
C GLU A 97 -7.31 2.78 -11.55
N ARG A 98 -8.53 2.42 -11.14
CA ARG A 98 -9.43 1.62 -11.96
C ARG A 98 -9.83 2.33 -13.24
N ASP A 99 -10.08 3.63 -13.18
CA ASP A 99 -10.43 4.46 -14.34
C ASP A 99 -9.25 4.63 -15.33
N LEU A 100 -8.00 4.43 -14.87
CA LEU A 100 -6.81 4.41 -15.72
C LEU A 100 -6.59 3.09 -16.44
N LEU A 101 -7.16 1.98 -15.94
CA LEU A 101 -7.06 0.70 -16.61
C LEU A 101 -7.83 0.78 -17.94
N SER A 102 -7.19 0.32 -19.01
CA SER A 102 -7.84 0.23 -20.33
C SER A 102 -9.07 -0.68 -20.27
N ASN A 103 -10.03 -0.49 -21.17
CA ASN A 103 -11.28 -1.26 -21.23
C ASN A 103 -11.10 -2.78 -21.33
N GLU A 104 -9.91 -3.27 -21.69
CA GLU A 104 -9.56 -4.69 -21.80
C GLU A 104 -9.14 -5.33 -20.47
N GLU A 105 -8.73 -4.54 -19.49
CA GLU A 105 -8.35 -5.00 -18.14
C GLU A 105 -9.37 -4.56 -17.10
N LYS A 106 -10.66 -4.86 -17.34
CA LYS A 106 -11.71 -4.56 -16.36
C LYS A 106 -11.58 -5.43 -15.11
N ILE A 107 -10.85 -4.91 -14.14
CA ILE A 107 -10.82 -5.44 -12.77
C ILE A 107 -12.02 -4.87 -12.04
N ALA A 108 -13.06 -5.69 -11.85
CA ALA A 108 -14.30 -5.27 -11.19
C ALA A 108 -14.07 -4.80 -9.75
N GLN A 109 -13.11 -5.41 -9.06
CA GLN A 109 -12.73 -5.05 -7.70
C GLN A 109 -11.21 -4.89 -7.61
N MET A 110 -10.76 -3.63 -7.57
CA MET A 110 -9.36 -3.34 -7.33
C MET A 110 -9.06 -3.31 -5.84
N TRP A 111 -7.84 -3.70 -5.53
CA TRP A 111 -7.26 -3.52 -4.22
C TRP A 111 -6.57 -2.16 -4.15
N ILE A 112 -6.59 -1.54 -2.97
CA ILE A 112 -5.89 -0.28 -2.70
C ILE A 112 -4.41 -0.37 -3.13
N PRO A 113 -3.94 0.49 -4.05
CA PRO A 113 -2.57 0.43 -4.55
C PRO A 113 -1.56 0.78 -3.45
N TYR A 114 -0.56 -0.08 -3.23
CA TYR A 114 0.50 0.17 -2.25
C TYR A 114 1.85 0.43 -2.92
N GLN A 115 2.62 1.35 -2.36
CA GLN A 115 4.03 1.55 -2.70
C GLN A 115 4.88 0.45 -2.08
N LEU A 116 5.83 -0.07 -2.84
CA LEU A 116 6.85 -0.99 -2.34
C LEU A 116 8.01 -0.18 -1.77
N SER A 117 8.50 -0.61 -0.61
CA SER A 117 9.57 0.11 0.07
C SER A 117 10.94 -0.27 -0.50
N ASP A 118 11.80 0.72 -0.72
CA ASP A 118 13.22 0.43 -0.93
C ASP A 118 13.85 0.02 0.41
N PHE A 119 14.44 -1.17 0.45
CA PHE A 119 15.17 -1.71 1.60
C PHE A 119 16.69 -1.49 1.47
N SER A 120 17.14 -0.67 0.52
CA SER A 120 18.54 -0.28 0.40
C SER A 120 19.01 0.54 1.63
N GLU A 121 20.24 0.31 2.07
CA GLU A 121 20.85 1.01 3.21
C GLU A 121 20.89 2.55 3.04
N LYS A 122 20.81 3.05 1.80
CA LYS A 122 20.89 4.49 1.49
C LYS A 122 19.63 5.28 1.84
N THR A 123 18.49 4.61 2.00
CA THR A 123 17.18 5.29 2.11
C THR A 123 16.65 5.35 3.53
N ARG A 124 17.28 4.65 4.48
CA ARG A 124 16.76 4.49 5.84
C ARG A 124 17.71 5.02 6.88
N HIS A 125 17.13 5.67 7.88
CA HIS A 125 17.86 6.07 9.07
C HIS A 125 18.34 4.84 9.85
N GLU A 126 19.53 4.90 10.43
CA GLU A 126 20.15 3.77 11.14
C GLU A 126 19.25 3.21 12.24
N SER A 127 18.55 4.08 12.98
CA SER A 127 17.65 3.69 14.08
C SER A 127 16.47 2.81 13.65
N VAL A 128 16.09 2.82 12.37
CA VAL A 128 14.95 2.03 11.86
C VAL A 128 15.38 0.99 10.82
N ARG A 129 16.68 0.84 10.54
CA ARG A 129 17.18 -0.07 9.49
C ARG A 129 16.72 -1.53 9.69
N HIS A 130 16.60 -1.95 10.95
CA HIS A 130 16.23 -3.33 11.32
C HIS A 130 14.74 -3.52 11.58
N ILE A 131 13.89 -2.49 11.47
CA ILE A 131 12.46 -2.60 11.79
C ILE A 131 11.75 -3.67 10.94
N ALA A 132 12.24 -3.87 9.71
CA ALA A 132 11.72 -4.85 8.77
C ALA A 132 11.94 -6.31 9.22
N LYS A 133 12.85 -6.57 10.18
CA LYS A 133 13.04 -7.92 10.76
C LYS A 133 11.78 -8.44 11.45
N VAL A 134 10.88 -7.56 11.89
CA VAL A 134 9.56 -7.95 12.43
C VAL A 134 8.77 -8.76 11.40
N LEU A 135 8.90 -8.45 10.10
CA LEU A 135 8.24 -9.16 9.01
C LEU A 135 8.84 -10.56 8.75
N LEU A 136 9.96 -10.91 9.40
CA LEU A 136 10.66 -12.19 9.19
C LEU A 136 10.55 -13.15 10.37
N CYS A 137 9.87 -12.74 11.45
CA CYS A 137 9.73 -13.57 12.64
C CYS A 137 8.66 -14.66 12.47
N ASP A 138 8.81 -15.78 13.20
CA ASP A 138 7.85 -16.89 13.19
C ASP A 138 6.41 -16.44 13.52
N ARG A 139 6.26 -15.47 14.43
CA ARG A 139 4.92 -14.97 14.81
C ARG A 139 4.21 -14.26 13.68
N PHE A 140 4.93 -13.44 12.91
CA PHE A 140 4.35 -12.79 11.73
C PHE A 140 3.93 -13.82 10.67
N VAL A 141 4.77 -14.84 10.42
CA VAL A 141 4.46 -15.92 9.47
C VAL A 141 3.22 -16.70 9.93
N GLN A 142 3.13 -17.07 11.21
CA GLN A 142 1.96 -17.75 11.78
C GLN A 142 0.68 -16.93 11.66
N LEU A 143 0.72 -15.64 12.02
CA LEU A 143 -0.44 -14.75 11.91
C LEU A 143 -0.87 -14.58 10.45
N SER A 144 0.09 -14.50 9.53
CA SER A 144 -0.20 -14.45 8.09
C SER A 144 -0.94 -15.70 7.63
N ILE A 145 -0.50 -16.89 8.04
CA ILE A 145 -1.19 -18.14 7.72
C ILE A 145 -2.63 -18.12 8.24
N VAL A 146 -2.85 -17.75 9.51
CA VAL A 146 -4.20 -17.71 10.10
C VAL A 146 -5.13 -16.78 9.33
N VAL A 147 -4.66 -15.57 8.97
CA VAL A 147 -5.47 -14.60 8.22
C VAL A 147 -5.77 -15.09 6.80
N LEU A 148 -4.77 -15.63 6.11
CA LEU A 148 -4.93 -16.12 4.74
C LEU A 148 -5.84 -17.35 4.68
N GLU A 149 -5.71 -18.27 5.64
CA GLU A 149 -6.58 -19.46 5.75
C GLU A 149 -8.03 -19.05 6.01
N ALA A 150 -8.25 -18.13 6.96
CA ALA A 150 -9.58 -17.57 7.19
C ALA A 150 -10.16 -16.89 5.95
N GLY A 151 -9.31 -16.21 5.17
CA GLY A 151 -9.66 -15.64 3.87
C GLY A 151 -10.10 -16.69 2.83
N ILE A 152 -9.39 -17.82 2.73
CA ILE A 152 -9.79 -18.95 1.85
C ILE A 152 -11.14 -19.52 2.28
N LEU A 153 -11.32 -19.72 3.58
CA LEU A 153 -12.55 -20.30 4.13
C LEU A 153 -13.74 -19.34 4.11
N GLY A 154 -13.54 -18.09 3.70
CA GLY A 154 -14.59 -17.07 3.67
C GLY A 154 -15.13 -16.74 5.07
N ARG A 155 -14.28 -16.84 6.10
CA ARG A 155 -14.66 -16.55 7.48
C ARG A 155 -15.03 -15.06 7.62
N PRO A 156 -16.25 -14.72 8.07
CA PRO A 156 -16.77 -13.35 8.05
C PRO A 156 -16.02 -12.39 8.98
N GLU A 157 -15.26 -12.91 9.96
CA GLU A 157 -14.48 -12.12 10.90
C GLU A 157 -13.28 -11.44 10.24
N ILE A 158 -12.76 -11.99 9.13
CA ILE A 158 -11.63 -11.44 8.40
C ILE A 158 -12.13 -10.65 7.20
N ARG A 159 -12.01 -9.33 7.29
CA ARG A 159 -12.29 -8.42 6.18
C ARG A 159 -11.24 -8.57 5.09
N GLU A 160 -11.66 -8.42 3.84
CA GLU A 160 -10.77 -8.46 2.68
C GLU A 160 -9.61 -7.45 2.78
N THR A 161 -9.86 -6.26 3.33
CA THR A 161 -8.81 -5.26 3.57
C THR A 161 -7.69 -5.76 4.49
N THR A 162 -8.01 -6.66 5.42
CA THR A 162 -7.03 -7.29 6.32
C THR A 162 -6.19 -8.31 5.54
N THR A 163 -6.83 -9.14 4.71
CA THR A 163 -6.15 -10.07 3.80
C THR A 163 -5.20 -9.33 2.86
N GLN A 164 -5.69 -8.25 2.24
CA GLN A 164 -4.88 -7.37 1.40
C GLN A 164 -3.65 -6.83 2.14
N LEU A 165 -3.83 -6.32 3.37
CA LEU A 165 -2.73 -5.77 4.16
C LEU A 165 -1.69 -6.84 4.49
N VAL A 166 -2.12 -8.06 4.85
CA VAL A 166 -1.20 -9.18 5.08
C VAL A 166 -0.40 -9.51 3.83
N ILE A 167 -1.02 -9.56 2.65
CA ILE A 167 -0.32 -9.84 1.39
C ILE A 167 0.66 -8.72 1.03
N TYR A 168 0.30 -7.46 1.30
CA TYR A 168 1.22 -6.34 1.14
C TYR A 168 2.43 -6.45 2.09
N LEU A 169 2.21 -6.75 3.37
CA LEU A 169 3.29 -6.93 4.34
C LEU A 169 4.18 -8.13 3.99
N LEU A 170 3.60 -9.21 3.46
CA LEU A 170 4.35 -10.33 2.90
C LEU A 170 5.21 -9.88 1.71
N SER A 171 4.66 -9.09 0.79
CA SER A 171 5.41 -8.56 -0.35
C SER A 171 6.63 -7.75 0.10
N LEU A 172 6.46 -6.91 1.13
CA LEU A 172 7.57 -6.20 1.77
C LEU A 172 8.57 -7.14 2.44
N ALA A 173 8.10 -8.20 3.09
CA ALA A 173 8.97 -9.21 3.71
C ALA A 173 9.86 -9.91 2.67
N TYR A 174 9.29 -10.30 1.52
CA TYR A 174 10.03 -10.92 0.42
C TYR A 174 11.07 -9.97 -0.18
N GLN A 175 10.71 -8.70 -0.39
CA GLN A 175 11.67 -7.69 -0.83
C GLN A 175 12.81 -7.48 0.17
N TYR A 176 12.49 -7.42 1.46
CA TYR A 176 13.50 -7.28 2.49
C TYR A 176 14.41 -8.52 2.57
N MET A 177 13.86 -9.74 2.47
CA MET A 177 14.68 -10.96 2.43
C MET A 177 15.67 -10.96 1.27
N ALA A 178 15.33 -10.32 0.14
CA ALA A 178 16.22 -10.21 -1.01
C ALA A 178 17.43 -9.29 -0.77
N THR A 179 17.36 -8.37 0.21
CA THR A 179 18.48 -7.49 0.55
C THR A 179 19.40 -8.06 1.64
N LEU A 180 19.00 -9.16 2.29
CA LEU A 180 19.78 -9.77 3.37
C LEU A 180 21.04 -10.50 2.87
N PRO A 181 22.09 -10.60 3.70
CA PRO A 181 23.20 -11.50 3.48
C PRO A 181 22.73 -12.96 3.30
N PRO A 182 23.48 -13.81 2.57
CA PRO A 182 23.05 -15.17 2.24
C PRO A 182 22.59 -15.99 3.45
N SER A 183 23.35 -15.99 4.55
CA SER A 183 23.01 -16.76 5.76
C SER A 183 21.68 -16.34 6.38
N GLU A 184 21.45 -15.03 6.54
CA GLU A 184 20.19 -14.48 7.07
C GLU A 184 19.03 -14.74 6.11
N LYS A 185 19.26 -14.62 4.80
CA LYS A 185 18.27 -14.95 3.76
C LYS A 185 17.86 -16.42 3.83
N TYR A 186 18.80 -17.36 3.91
CA TYR A 186 18.47 -18.79 4.04
C TYR A 186 17.66 -19.08 5.30
N ALA A 187 18.03 -18.48 6.44
CA ALA A 187 17.28 -18.62 7.67
C ALA A 187 15.85 -18.05 7.55
N ALA A 188 15.68 -16.89 6.91
CA ALA A 188 14.36 -16.30 6.68
C ALA A 188 13.50 -17.16 5.74
N VAL A 189 14.06 -17.61 4.62
CA VAL A 189 13.37 -18.52 3.68
C VAL A 189 12.97 -19.83 4.36
N SER A 190 13.84 -20.39 5.21
CA SER A 190 13.52 -21.60 5.97
C SER A 190 12.33 -21.40 6.92
N ARG A 191 12.18 -20.20 7.52
CA ARG A 191 11.00 -19.88 8.35
C ARG A 191 9.73 -19.78 7.50
N PHE A 192 9.79 -19.12 6.35
CA PHE A 192 8.63 -18.98 5.46
C PHE A 192 8.17 -20.31 4.87
N ARG A 193 9.09 -21.26 4.65
CA ARG A 193 8.78 -22.63 4.20
C ARG A 193 8.46 -23.60 5.32
N LYS A 194 8.55 -23.15 6.58
CA LYS A 194 8.27 -24.00 7.72
C LYS A 194 6.80 -24.39 7.71
N SER A 195 6.57 -25.65 8.09
CA SER A 195 5.27 -26.22 8.33
C SER A 195 4.72 -25.72 9.66
N TYR A 196 3.53 -25.14 9.66
CA TYR A 196 2.80 -24.71 10.86
C TYR A 196 1.52 -25.51 11.04
N VAL A 197 1.11 -25.73 12.29
CA VAL A 197 -0.15 -26.39 12.62
C VAL A 197 -1.22 -25.32 12.73
N ALA A 198 -2.21 -25.36 11.83
CA ALA A 198 -3.38 -24.49 11.90
C ALA A 198 -4.31 -24.91 13.04
N THR A 199 -4.90 -23.94 13.73
CA THR A 199 -5.87 -24.17 14.81
C THR A 199 -7.20 -24.61 14.20
N GLU A 200 -7.68 -25.78 14.63
CA GLU A 200 -8.86 -26.54 14.16
C GLU A 200 -8.58 -27.52 13.02
N GLY A 201 -8.10 -28.70 13.40
CA GLY A 201 -8.02 -29.88 12.52
C GLY A 201 -6.69 -30.03 11.78
N LEU A 202 -5.61 -30.33 12.51
CA LEU A 202 -4.36 -31.04 12.12
C LEU A 202 -3.85 -30.93 10.66
N LYS A 203 -4.09 -29.82 9.96
CA LYS A 203 -3.50 -29.55 8.66
C LYS A 203 -2.20 -28.81 8.88
N VAL A 204 -1.12 -29.48 8.49
CA VAL A 204 0.18 -28.84 8.34
C VAL A 204 0.08 -27.92 7.13
N VAL A 205 0.22 -26.61 7.35
CA VAL A 205 0.13 -25.60 6.30
C VAL A 205 1.48 -24.90 6.15
N GLN A 206 1.87 -24.68 4.90
CA GLN A 206 3.01 -23.86 4.52
C GLN A 206 2.51 -22.58 3.87
N LEU A 207 3.09 -21.44 4.26
CA LEU A 207 2.69 -20.14 3.75
C LEU A 207 2.76 -20.04 2.21
N PRO A 208 3.82 -20.50 1.51
CA PRO A 208 3.88 -20.46 0.06
C PRO A 208 2.75 -21.26 -0.61
N LEU A 209 2.39 -22.43 -0.07
CA LEU A 209 1.31 -23.24 -0.59
C LEU A 209 -0.04 -22.52 -0.45
N LEU A 210 -0.27 -21.89 0.71
CA LEU A 210 -1.49 -21.14 0.99
C LEU A 210 -1.66 -19.94 0.05
N VAL A 211 -0.58 -19.20 -0.17
CA VAL A 211 -0.53 -18.10 -1.14
C VAL A 211 -0.82 -18.59 -2.55
N PHE A 212 -0.23 -19.72 -2.95
CA PHE A 212 -0.48 -20.30 -4.27
C PHE A 212 -1.94 -20.74 -4.44
N VAL A 213 -2.53 -21.39 -3.44
CA VAL A 213 -3.95 -21.80 -3.47
C VAL A 213 -4.85 -20.58 -3.62
N LEU A 214 -4.63 -19.52 -2.82
CA LEU A 214 -5.35 -18.26 -2.95
C LEU A 214 -5.20 -17.65 -4.35
N PHE A 215 -3.98 -17.64 -4.89
CA PHE A 215 -3.71 -17.13 -6.23
C PHE A 215 -4.54 -17.85 -7.29
N ILE A 216 -4.60 -19.19 -7.23
CA ILE A 216 -5.40 -19.99 -8.16
C ILE A 216 -6.90 -19.69 -8.00
N ILE A 217 -7.41 -19.63 -6.76
CA ILE A 217 -8.82 -19.28 -6.49
C ILE A 217 -9.18 -17.94 -7.13
N GLU A 218 -8.36 -16.91 -6.93
CA GLU A 218 -8.62 -15.56 -7.46
C GLU A 218 -8.50 -15.49 -8.99
N CYS A 219 -7.59 -16.26 -9.57
CA CYS A 219 -7.49 -16.41 -11.02
C CYS A 219 -8.72 -17.10 -11.63
N GLU A 220 -9.26 -18.12 -10.96
CA GLU A 220 -10.43 -18.88 -11.40
C GLU A 220 -11.71 -18.06 -11.30
N LYS A 221 -11.91 -17.30 -10.21
CA LYS A 221 -13.03 -16.35 -10.05
C LYS A 221 -13.15 -15.36 -11.22
N ARG A 222 -12.01 -14.97 -11.80
CA ARG A 222 -11.92 -14.02 -12.91
C ARG A 222 -11.87 -14.68 -14.29
N ALA A 223 -11.80 -16.02 -14.38
CA ALA A 223 -11.59 -16.76 -15.62
C ALA A 223 -10.33 -16.33 -16.41
N VAL A 224 -9.26 -15.92 -15.71
CA VAL A 224 -8.01 -15.41 -16.31
C VAL A 224 -6.77 -16.26 -15.97
N LYS A 225 -6.98 -17.47 -15.46
CA LYS A 225 -5.93 -18.36 -14.94
C LYS A 225 -4.72 -18.54 -15.85
N THR A 226 -4.93 -18.90 -17.11
CA THR A 226 -3.81 -19.14 -18.05
C THR A 226 -2.97 -17.89 -18.27
N LYS A 227 -3.62 -16.77 -18.62
CA LYS A 227 -2.96 -15.47 -18.84
C LYS A 227 -2.17 -15.01 -17.61
N PHE A 228 -2.75 -15.17 -16.41
CA PHE A 228 -2.09 -14.74 -15.18
C PHE A 228 -0.96 -15.67 -14.73
N LEU A 229 -1.07 -16.98 -14.96
CA LEU A 229 0.03 -17.90 -14.72
C LEU A 229 1.25 -17.56 -15.59
N GLU A 230 1.03 -17.31 -16.88
CA GLU A 230 2.09 -16.90 -17.81
C GLU A 230 2.76 -15.59 -17.38
N ARG A 231 1.95 -14.56 -17.06
CA ARG A 231 2.44 -13.27 -16.57
C ARG A 231 3.22 -13.40 -15.27
N THR A 232 2.72 -14.22 -14.34
CA THR A 232 3.39 -14.50 -13.07
C THR A 232 4.73 -15.17 -13.31
N MET A 233 4.79 -16.21 -14.13
CA MET A 233 6.05 -16.90 -14.46
C MET A 233 7.07 -15.99 -15.17
N ALA A 234 6.59 -15.04 -15.97
CA ALA A 234 7.44 -14.02 -16.59
C ALA A 234 7.99 -12.98 -15.60
N GLY A 235 7.44 -12.90 -14.38
CA GLY A 235 7.80 -11.89 -13.39
C GLY A 235 7.40 -10.47 -13.81
N ASP A 236 6.39 -10.34 -14.66
CA ASP A 236 5.96 -9.07 -15.25
C ASP A 236 5.07 -8.26 -14.29
N PHE A 237 5.71 -7.76 -13.24
CA PHE A 237 5.11 -6.94 -12.20
C PHE A 237 5.90 -5.65 -11.97
N ASP A 238 5.17 -4.56 -11.71
CA ASP A 238 5.75 -3.27 -11.33
C ASP A 238 6.60 -3.42 -10.05
N LYS A 239 7.87 -2.98 -10.11
CA LYS A 239 8.83 -3.12 -9.00
C LYS A 239 8.66 -2.06 -7.90
N LYS A 240 8.02 -0.94 -8.20
CA LYS A 240 7.82 0.20 -7.30
C LYS A 240 6.47 0.17 -6.60
N ARG A 241 5.45 -0.40 -7.23
CA ARG A 241 4.08 -0.41 -6.71
C ARG A 241 3.41 -1.76 -6.88
N ILE A 242 2.46 -2.07 -6.02
CA ILE A 242 1.48 -3.13 -6.22
C ILE A 242 0.15 -2.49 -6.60
N VAL A 243 -0.40 -2.88 -7.75
CA VAL A 243 -1.64 -2.36 -8.34
C VAL A 243 -2.39 -3.53 -8.98
N GLY A 244 -3.71 -3.52 -8.89
CA GLY A 244 -4.58 -4.55 -9.45
C GLY A 244 -5.56 -5.10 -8.42
N GLY A 245 -6.13 -6.26 -8.69
CA GLY A 245 -6.96 -7.01 -7.75
C GLY A 245 -6.13 -8.02 -6.95
N ALA A 246 -6.83 -8.93 -6.28
CA ALA A 246 -6.21 -9.96 -5.44
C ALA A 246 -5.21 -10.85 -6.20
N ALA A 247 -5.51 -11.22 -7.45
CA ALA A 247 -4.66 -12.07 -8.28
C ALA A 247 -3.29 -11.42 -8.58
N GLU A 248 -3.25 -10.12 -8.88
CA GLU A 248 -2.02 -9.36 -9.13
C GLU A 248 -1.15 -9.25 -7.87
N TYR A 249 -1.78 -9.11 -6.70
CA TYR A 249 -1.07 -9.08 -5.41
C TYR A 249 -0.48 -10.44 -5.06
N LEU A 250 -1.26 -11.50 -5.22
CA LEU A 250 -0.84 -12.86 -4.89
C LEU A 250 0.19 -13.42 -5.89
N GLY A 251 0.04 -13.14 -7.18
CA GLY A 251 0.96 -13.61 -8.22
C GLY A 251 2.40 -13.20 -7.98
N ARG A 252 2.63 -12.00 -7.42
CA ARG A 252 3.97 -11.51 -7.03
C ARG A 252 4.66 -12.34 -5.94
N LEU A 253 3.89 -13.06 -5.13
CA LEU A 253 4.42 -13.91 -4.07
C LEU A 253 4.62 -15.36 -4.52
N VAL A 254 4.20 -15.70 -5.74
CA VAL A 254 4.32 -17.04 -6.33
C VAL A 254 5.63 -17.19 -7.12
N THR A 255 6.26 -16.08 -7.52
CA THR A 255 7.59 -16.02 -8.17
C THR A 255 8.74 -16.11 -7.19
#